data_AF-A0A254QVR3-F1
#
_entry.id   AF-A0A254QVR3-F1
#
_cell.length_a   1.000
_cell.length_b   1.000
_cell.length_c   1.000
_cell.angle_alpha   90.00
_cell.angle_beta   90.00
_cell.angle_gamma   90.00
#
_symmetry.space_group_name_H-M   'P 1'
#
loop_
_entity.id
_entity.type
_entity.pdbx_description
1 polymer ?
#
loop_
_entity_poly.entity_id
_entity_poly.type
_entity_poly.pdbx_seq_one_letter_code
_entity_poly.pdbx_strand_id
1 'polypeptide(L)'
;MDNSENHPLSSQDCLLALMIAVSASDGNIRTAELVKIQSAVNLLPVFSGYDDDRINSITQIVFDLFEQEDGLDALFGLIRDNLPERLFETGYALACDVAAADGTLAEPELRLLEEMRYELNIDRLHAAAIERGARARHLT
;
A
#
# COMPACT_ATOMS: atom_id res chain seq x y z
N MET A 1 20.39 24.15 -18.64
CA MET A 1 19.67 24.62 -17.43
C MET A 1 18.32 23.96 -17.51
N ASP A 2 18.32 22.65 -17.29
CA ASP A 2 18.05 22.02 -16.00
C ASP A 2 16.58 22.17 -15.63
N ASN A 3 15.88 21.06 -15.77
CA ASN A 3 14.75 20.74 -14.92
C ASN A 3 14.69 19.22 -14.77
N SER A 4 15.75 18.65 -14.19
CA SER A 4 15.71 17.34 -13.55
C SER A 4 14.96 17.47 -12.22
N GLU A 5 13.68 17.84 -12.26
CA GLU A 5 12.79 17.72 -11.11
C GLU A 5 12.15 16.33 -11.18
N ASN A 6 12.94 15.34 -10.77
CA ASN A 6 12.58 13.93 -10.66
C ASN A 6 11.36 13.82 -9.73
N HIS A 7 10.14 13.71 -10.30
CA HIS A 7 8.92 13.76 -9.48
C HIS A 7 8.83 12.59 -8.49
N PRO A 8 8.39 12.85 -7.25
CA PRO A 8 8.50 11.92 -6.12
C PRO A 8 7.32 10.93 -6.13
N LEU A 9 7.44 9.78 -6.81
CA LEU A 9 6.37 8.77 -6.91
C LEU A 9 5.14 9.19 -7.75
N SER A 10 4.70 8.31 -8.64
CA SER A 10 3.39 8.42 -9.30
C SER A 10 2.27 7.93 -8.37
N SER A 11 1.01 8.24 -8.69
CA SER A 11 -0.11 7.70 -7.92
C SER A 11 -0.15 6.17 -7.90
N GLN A 12 0.31 5.50 -8.96
CA GLN A 12 0.42 4.04 -9.01
C GLN A 12 1.53 3.55 -8.06
N ASP A 13 2.66 4.25 -7.99
CA ASP A 13 3.72 3.92 -7.04
C ASP A 13 3.26 4.09 -5.59
N CYS A 14 2.44 5.10 -5.29
CA CYS A 14 1.86 5.27 -3.95
C CYS A 14 0.96 4.08 -3.58
N LEU A 15 0.10 3.62 -4.49
CA LEU A 15 -0.74 2.45 -4.25
C LEU A 15 0.11 1.18 -4.04
N LEU A 16 1.16 1.01 -4.83
CA LEU A 16 2.10 -0.09 -4.67
C LEU A 16 2.86 0.00 -3.34
N ALA A 17 3.33 1.19 -2.96
CA ALA A 17 4.04 1.42 -1.72
C ALA A 17 3.18 1.07 -0.49
N LEU A 18 1.88 1.42 -0.50
CA LEU A 18 0.95 1.02 0.57
C LEU A 18 0.80 -0.50 0.67
N MET A 19 0.69 -1.19 -0.47
CA MET A 19 0.63 -2.66 -0.51
C MET A 19 1.91 -3.32 0.02
N ILE A 20 3.08 -2.81 -0.35
CA ILE A 20 4.37 -3.33 0.14
C ILE A 20 4.54 -3.03 1.62
N ALA A 21 4.19 -1.81 2.07
CA ALA A 21 4.32 -1.41 3.45
C ALA A 21 3.55 -2.33 4.40
N VAL A 22 2.30 -2.69 4.06
CA VAL A 22 1.52 -3.63 4.88
C VAL A 22 2.14 -5.03 4.92
N SER A 23 2.60 -5.53 3.77
CA SER A 23 3.23 -6.85 3.66
C SER A 23 4.61 -6.92 4.34
N ALA A 24 5.34 -5.81 4.42
CA ALA A 24 6.65 -5.74 5.07
C ALA A 24 6.58 -5.37 6.57
N SER A 25 5.38 -5.13 7.12
CA SER A 25 5.20 -4.52 8.44
C SER A 25 5.71 -5.38 9.62
N ASP A 26 5.75 -6.69 9.47
CA ASP A 26 6.32 -7.63 10.45
C ASP A 26 7.77 -8.03 10.14
N GLY A 27 8.36 -7.43 9.10
CA GLY A 27 9.71 -7.71 8.61
C GLY A 27 9.82 -8.93 7.67
N ASN A 28 8.72 -9.63 7.35
CA ASN A 28 8.73 -10.80 6.48
C ASN A 28 7.54 -10.83 5.51
N ILE A 29 7.80 -10.48 4.25
CA ILE A 29 6.81 -10.57 3.18
C ILE A 29 6.51 -12.04 2.82
N ARG A 30 5.24 -12.45 2.88
CA ARG A 30 4.81 -13.82 2.54
C ARG A 30 4.54 -13.98 1.04
N THR A 31 4.72 -15.19 0.51
CA THR A 31 4.45 -15.49 -0.91
C THR A 31 3.00 -15.17 -1.31
N ALA A 32 2.02 -15.41 -0.42
CA ALA A 32 0.62 -15.12 -0.70
C ALA A 32 0.36 -13.62 -0.89
N GLU A 33 1.00 -12.78 -0.06
CA GLU A 33 0.95 -11.32 -0.19
C GLU A 33 1.62 -10.87 -1.49
N LEU A 34 2.81 -11.37 -1.84
CA LEU A 34 3.48 -11.02 -3.11
C LEU A 34 2.62 -11.35 -4.33
N VAL A 35 2.00 -12.54 -4.34
CA VAL A 35 1.09 -12.93 -5.41
C VAL A 35 -0.11 -11.97 -5.48
N LYS A 36 -0.61 -11.51 -4.34
CA LYS A 36 -1.71 -10.55 -4.29
C LYS A 36 -1.31 -9.17 -4.82
N ILE A 37 -0.12 -8.68 -4.44
CA ILE A 37 0.46 -7.43 -4.95
C ILE A 37 0.58 -7.49 -6.47
N GLN A 38 1.24 -8.53 -7.00
CA GLN A 38 1.43 -8.69 -8.43
C GLN A 38 0.10 -8.81 -9.19
N SER A 39 -0.87 -9.54 -8.62
CA SER A 39 -2.20 -9.68 -9.22
C SER A 39 -2.93 -8.34 -9.28
N ALA A 40 -2.82 -7.51 -8.25
CA ALA A 40 -3.43 -6.18 -8.23
C ALA A 40 -2.82 -5.27 -9.32
N VAL A 41 -1.49 -5.24 -9.43
CA VAL A 41 -0.78 -4.47 -10.46
C VAL A 41 -1.17 -4.93 -11.87
N ASN A 42 -1.25 -6.24 -12.10
CA ASN A 42 -1.52 -6.79 -13.42
C ASN A 42 -2.98 -6.65 -13.88
N LEU A 43 -3.94 -6.68 -12.95
CA LEU A 43 -5.36 -6.84 -13.29
C LEU A 43 -6.19 -5.59 -13.09
N LEU A 44 -5.78 -4.67 -12.21
CA LEU A 44 -6.64 -3.54 -11.86
C LEU A 44 -6.43 -2.37 -12.81
N PRO A 45 -7.52 -1.76 -13.33
CA PRO A 45 -7.42 -0.63 -14.27
C PRO A 45 -6.62 0.58 -13.76
N VAL A 46 -6.54 0.76 -12.44
CA VAL A 46 -5.75 1.84 -11.82
C VAL A 46 -4.25 1.72 -12.14
N PHE A 47 -3.76 0.50 -12.39
CA PHE A 47 -2.38 0.20 -12.79
C PHE A 47 -2.21 0.08 -14.32
N SER A 48 -3.20 0.51 -15.11
CA SER A 48 -3.07 0.49 -16.58
C SER A 48 -1.83 1.25 -17.05
N GLY A 49 -0.96 0.57 -17.79
CA GLY A 49 0.29 1.14 -18.30
C GLY A 49 1.37 1.36 -17.24
N TYR A 50 1.23 0.75 -16.05
CA TYR A 50 2.28 0.76 -15.04
C TYR A 50 3.53 0.05 -15.56
N ASP A 51 4.70 0.57 -15.16
CA ASP A 51 5.99 0.02 -15.51
C ASP A 51 6.43 -0.97 -14.41
N ASP A 52 6.37 -2.26 -14.70
CA ASP A 52 6.69 -3.33 -13.75
C ASP A 52 8.14 -3.26 -13.23
N ASP A 53 9.06 -2.63 -13.98
CA ASP A 53 10.44 -2.44 -13.53
C ASP A 53 10.51 -1.54 -12.28
N ARG A 54 9.48 -0.71 -12.05
CA ARG A 54 9.38 0.15 -10.86
C ARG A 54 9.07 -0.62 -9.58
N ILE A 55 8.55 -1.84 -9.65
CA ILE A 55 8.14 -2.60 -8.46
C ILE A 55 9.33 -2.78 -7.50
N ASN A 56 10.49 -3.16 -8.03
CA ASN A 56 11.70 -3.33 -7.24
C ASN A 56 12.17 -2.01 -6.62
N SER A 57 12.09 -0.91 -7.37
CA SER A 57 12.49 0.41 -6.87
C SER A 57 11.57 0.89 -5.74
N ILE A 58 10.26 0.73 -5.88
CA ILE A 58 9.29 1.10 -4.82
C ILE A 58 9.46 0.21 -3.60
N THR A 59 9.73 -1.08 -3.80
CA THR A 59 10.00 -2.02 -2.71
C THR A 59 11.23 -1.59 -1.89
N GLN A 60 12.32 -1.24 -2.57
CA GLN A 60 13.52 -0.75 -1.89
C GLN A 60 13.26 0.55 -1.13
N ILE A 61 12.52 1.50 -1.73
CA ILE A 61 12.16 2.76 -1.06
C ILE A 61 11.40 2.50 0.24
N VAL A 62 10.41 1.59 0.24
CA VAL A 62 9.63 1.27 1.44
C VAL A 62 10.52 0.64 2.52
N PHE A 63 11.42 -0.29 2.14
CA PHE A 63 12.38 -0.87 3.09
C PHE A 63 13.35 0.16 3.67
N ASP A 64 13.93 1.01 2.82
CA ASP A 64 14.84 2.07 3.23
C ASP A 64 14.16 3.04 4.22
N LEU A 65 12.87 3.33 4.01
CA LEU A 65 12.06 4.13 4.93
C LEU A 65 11.85 3.40 6.26
N PHE A 66 11.50 2.10 6.26
CA PHE A 66 11.30 1.33 7.49
C PHE A 66 12.56 1.20 8.37
N GLU A 67 13.74 1.38 7.79
CA GLU A 67 15.00 1.44 8.55
C GLU A 67 15.24 2.78 9.27
N GLN A 68 14.48 3.84 8.94
CA GLN A 68 14.61 5.15 9.57
C GLN A 68 13.72 5.29 10.82
N GLU A 69 14.17 6.08 11.81
CA GLU A 69 13.44 6.35 13.05
C GLU A 69 12.05 6.96 12.78
N ASP A 70 11.95 7.92 11.85
CA ASP A 70 10.69 8.58 11.44
C ASP A 70 10.19 8.08 10.06
N GLY A 71 10.54 6.84 9.71
CA GLY A 71 10.30 6.27 8.38
C GLY A 71 8.84 6.24 7.94
N LEU A 72 7.94 5.90 8.86
CA LEU A 72 6.50 5.83 8.59
C LEU A 72 5.91 7.21 8.31
N ASP A 73 6.30 8.23 9.09
CA ASP A 73 5.85 9.60 8.87
C ASP A 73 6.32 10.12 7.51
N ALA A 74 7.56 9.80 7.13
CA ALA A 74 8.11 10.12 5.81
C ALA A 74 7.36 9.38 4.69
N LEU A 75 7.07 8.09 4.85
CA LEU A 75 6.27 7.31 3.90
C LEU A 75 4.91 7.97 3.69
N PHE A 76 4.17 8.22 4.76
CA PHE A 76 2.84 8.81 4.65
C PHE A 76 2.85 10.24 4.13
N GLY A 77 3.90 11.02 4.43
CA GLY A 77 4.15 12.31 3.79
C GLY A 77 4.23 12.19 2.26
N LEU A 78 5.06 11.27 1.75
CA LEU A 78 5.17 11.02 0.32
C LEU A 78 3.83 10.59 -0.30
N ILE A 79 3.08 9.72 0.40
CA ILE A 79 1.76 9.27 -0.07
C ILE A 79 0.78 10.43 -0.14
N ARG A 80 0.67 11.28 0.89
CA ARG A 80 -0.26 12.42 0.88
C ARG A 80 0.08 13.44 -0.20
N ASP A 81 1.36 13.63 -0.49
CA ASP A 81 1.81 14.59 -1.49
C ASP A 81 1.54 14.11 -2.94
N ASN A 82 1.44 12.79 -3.18
CA ASN A 82 1.45 12.21 -4.54
C ASN A 82 0.25 11.29 -4.88
N LEU A 83 -0.53 10.86 -3.88
CA LEU A 83 -1.75 10.12 -4.08
C LEU A 83 -2.97 11.06 -4.03
N PRO A 84 -3.73 11.23 -5.12
CA PRO A 84 -4.89 12.11 -5.09
C PRO A 84 -6.00 11.49 -4.22
N GLU A 85 -6.68 12.32 -3.42
CA GLU A 85 -7.67 11.89 -2.40
C GLU A 85 -8.72 10.89 -2.90
N ARG A 86 -9.18 11.02 -4.16
CA ARG A 86 -10.13 10.06 -4.78
C ARG A 86 -9.64 8.60 -4.81
N LEU A 87 -8.33 8.36 -4.59
CA LEU A 87 -7.70 7.03 -4.54
C LEU A 87 -7.32 6.61 -3.13
N PHE A 88 -7.62 7.38 -2.08
CA PHE A 88 -7.32 7.00 -0.70
C PHE A 88 -8.01 5.70 -0.31
N GLU A 89 -9.31 5.58 -0.58
CA GLU A 89 -10.05 4.34 -0.38
C GLU A 89 -9.53 3.19 -1.25
N THR A 90 -8.99 3.50 -2.45
CA THR A 90 -8.38 2.48 -3.31
C THR A 90 -7.09 1.95 -2.68
N GLY A 91 -6.20 2.83 -2.22
CA GLY A 91 -4.98 2.45 -1.52
C GLY A 91 -5.27 1.63 -0.27
N TYR A 92 -6.23 2.08 0.53
CA TYR A 92 -6.64 1.36 1.73
C TYR A 92 -7.23 -0.03 1.41
N ALA A 93 -8.10 -0.12 0.41
CA ALA A 93 -8.68 -1.40 -0.02
C ALA A 93 -7.64 -2.39 -0.53
N LEU A 94 -6.63 -1.90 -1.25
CA LEU A 94 -5.51 -2.73 -1.72
C LEU A 94 -4.68 -3.25 -0.55
N ALA A 95 -4.35 -2.39 0.43
CA ALA A 95 -3.62 -2.80 1.62
C ALA A 95 -4.40 -3.87 2.43
N CYS A 96 -5.70 -3.68 2.65
CA CYS A 96 -6.54 -4.68 3.30
C CYS A 96 -6.58 -6.01 2.54
N ASP A 97 -6.58 -5.97 1.20
CA ASP A 97 -6.60 -7.17 0.36
C ASP A 97 -5.27 -7.93 0.41
N VAL A 98 -4.14 -7.23 0.52
CA VAL A 98 -2.81 -7.84 0.69
C VAL A 98 -2.68 -8.45 2.08
N ALA A 99 -3.02 -7.71 3.13
CA ALA A 99 -2.93 -8.19 4.51
C ALA A 99 -3.87 -9.35 4.82
N ALA A 100 -4.95 -9.52 4.05
CA ALA A 100 -5.86 -10.65 4.17
C ALA A 100 -5.47 -11.87 3.31
N ALA A 101 -4.38 -11.80 2.52
CA ALA A 101 -4.10 -12.75 1.44
C ALA A 101 -3.96 -14.20 1.90
N ASP A 102 -3.45 -14.44 3.12
CA ASP A 102 -3.29 -15.78 3.69
C ASP A 102 -4.35 -16.15 4.75
N GLY A 103 -5.36 -15.30 4.93
CA GLY A 103 -6.49 -15.52 5.82
C GLY A 103 -6.26 -15.14 7.28
N THR A 104 -5.08 -14.66 7.67
CA THR A 104 -4.77 -14.20 9.04
C THR A 104 -4.07 -12.86 9.05
N LEU A 105 -4.56 -11.93 9.87
CA LEU A 105 -3.90 -10.64 10.11
C LEU A 105 -3.13 -10.68 11.44
N ALA A 106 -1.84 -10.41 11.38
CA ALA A 106 -0.98 -10.22 12.53
C ALA A 106 -1.13 -8.80 13.11
N GLU A 107 -0.71 -8.63 14.37
CA GLU A 107 -0.80 -7.34 15.06
C GLU A 107 -0.05 -6.19 14.37
N PRO A 108 1.17 -6.39 13.80
CA PRO A 108 1.86 -5.32 13.06
C PRO A 108 1.07 -4.81 11.85
N GLU A 109 0.47 -5.71 11.07
CA GLU A 109 -0.34 -5.37 9.90
C GLU A 109 -1.61 -4.60 10.31
N LEU A 110 -2.28 -5.05 11.38
CA LEU A 110 -3.45 -4.36 11.92
C LEU A 110 -3.11 -2.94 12.36
N ARG A 111 -1.99 -2.75 13.07
CA ARG A 111 -1.53 -1.41 13.48
C ARG A 111 -1.25 -0.54 12.27
N LEU A 112 -0.54 -1.06 11.27
CA LEU A 112 -0.24 -0.26 10.08
C LEU A 112 -1.49 0.08 9.26
N LEU A 113 -2.48 -0.81 9.18
CA LEU A 113 -3.79 -0.51 8.59
C LEU A 113 -4.55 0.56 9.39
N GLU A 114 -4.43 0.58 10.71
CA GLU A 114 -5.01 1.64 11.55
C GLU A 114 -4.37 3.00 11.26
N GLU A 115 -3.03 3.05 11.11
CA GLU A 115 -2.30 4.25 10.71
C GLU A 115 -2.70 4.71 9.30
N MET A 116 -2.76 3.80 8.32
CA MET A 116 -3.21 4.11 6.96
C MET A 116 -4.62 4.74 6.95
N ARG A 117 -5.54 4.22 7.77
CA ARG A 117 -6.89 4.77 7.88
C ARG A 117 -6.87 6.21 8.39
N TYR A 118 -6.01 6.50 9.37
CA TYR A 118 -5.85 7.84 9.93
C TYR A 118 -5.20 8.80 8.94
N GLU A 119 -4.05 8.43 8.39
CA GLU A 119 -3.24 9.26 7.47
C GLU A 119 -3.94 9.55 6.14
N LEU A 120 -4.79 8.63 5.68
CA LEU A 120 -5.61 8.80 4.47
C LEU A 120 -7.02 9.34 4.79
N ASN A 121 -7.30 9.71 6.05
CA ASN A 121 -8.59 10.27 6.48
C ASN A 121 -9.81 9.46 6.01
N ILE A 122 -9.74 8.13 6.14
CA ILE A 122 -10.81 7.23 5.70
C ILE A 122 -11.92 7.21 6.75
N ASP A 123 -13.16 7.50 6.34
CA ASP A 123 -14.31 7.43 7.22
C ASP A 123 -14.47 6.02 7.82
N ARG A 124 -14.91 5.95 9.08
CA ARG A 124 -15.05 4.69 9.81
C ARG A 124 -16.00 3.70 9.14
N LEU A 125 -17.09 4.18 8.54
CA LEU A 125 -18.04 3.32 7.85
C LEU A 125 -17.46 2.78 6.53
N HIS A 126 -16.69 3.60 5.82
CA HIS A 126 -16.03 3.21 4.58
C HIS A 126 -14.94 2.17 4.86
N ALA A 127 -14.09 2.42 5.87
CA ALA A 127 -13.08 1.47 6.33
C ALA A 127 -13.71 0.12 6.71
N ALA A 128 -14.76 0.14 7.54
CA ALA A 128 -15.46 -1.08 7.94
C ALA A 128 -16.06 -1.86 6.74
N ALA A 129 -16.58 -1.16 5.73
CA ALA A 129 -17.10 -1.78 4.51
C ALA A 129 -15.98 -2.42 3.68
N ILE A 130 -14.83 -1.74 3.54
CA ILE A 130 -13.65 -2.23 2.84
C ILE A 130 -13.08 -3.47 3.53
N GLU A 131 -12.81 -3.39 4.83
CA GLU A 131 -12.32 -4.51 5.65
C GLU A 131 -13.27 -5.71 5.57
N ARG A 132 -14.58 -5.47 5.63
CA ARG A 132 -15.59 -6.53 5.50
C ARG A 132 -15.53 -7.20 4.13
N GLY A 133 -15.33 -6.42 3.07
CA GLY A 133 -15.19 -6.90 1.69
C GLY A 133 -13.92 -7.71 1.48
N ALA A 134 -12.78 -7.21 1.98
CA ALA A 134 -11.50 -7.91 1.95
C ALA A 134 -11.61 -9.26 2.68
N ARG A 135 -12.15 -9.27 3.89
CA ARG A 135 -12.40 -10.52 4.64
C ARG A 135 -13.29 -11.48 3.86
N ALA A 136 -14.38 -10.99 3.25
CA ALA A 136 -15.31 -11.85 2.51
C ALA A 136 -14.64 -12.55 1.31
N ARG A 137 -13.62 -11.94 0.68
CA ARG A 137 -12.86 -12.54 -0.44
C ARG A 137 -11.85 -13.60 0.00
N HIS A 138 -11.41 -13.59 1.26
CA HIS A 138 -10.31 -14.44 1.75
C HIS A 138 -10.75 -15.46 2.82
N LEU A 139 -12.04 -15.56 3.11
CA LEU A 139 -12.59 -16.68 3.90
C LEU A 139 -12.42 -17.98 3.10
N THR A 140 -11.72 -18.95 3.70
CA THR A 140 -11.56 -20.31 3.17
C THR A 140 -12.13 -21.36 4.12
#